data_AF-A0A9P0JZX3-F1
#
_entry.id   AF-A0A9P0JZX3-F1
#
_cell.length_a   1.000
_cell.length_b   1.000
_cell.length_c   1.000
_cell.angle_alpha   90.00
_cell.angle_beta   90.00
_cell.angle_gamma   90.00
#
_symmetry.space_group_name_H-M   'P 1'
#
loop_
_entity.id
_entity.type
_entity.pdbx_description
1 polymer ?
#
loop_
_entity_poly.entity_id
_entity_poly.type
_entity_poly.pdbx_seq_one_letter_code
_entity_poly.pdbx_strand_id
1 'polypeptide(L)' 'MGRYKRVIGSKNYSNYTTEQLEEALRLIRSGVMSQRQYSTRSKILRATLQNKLKGVHNRPAGGQTV' A
#
# COMPACT_ATOMS: atom_id res chain seq x y z
N MET A 1 -19.32 -32.04 -6.41
CA MET A 1 -18.83 -30.68 -6.75
C MET A 1 -17.77 -30.27 -5.73
N GLY A 2 -16.50 -30.60 -5.98
CA GLY A 2 -15.41 -30.25 -5.05
C GLY A 2 -15.17 -28.74 -5.03
N ARG A 3 -15.27 -28.12 -3.85
CA ARG A 3 -15.02 -26.68 -3.69
C ARG A 3 -13.58 -26.38 -4.13
N TYR A 4 -13.42 -25.60 -5.19
CA TYR A 4 -12.12 -25.11 -5.66
C TYR A 4 -11.37 -24.43 -4.50
N LYS A 5 -10.24 -25.00 -4.09
CA LYS A 5 -9.37 -24.41 -3.06
C LYS A 5 -8.51 -23.34 -3.75
N ARG A 6 -8.58 -22.09 -3.29
CA ARG A 6 -7.76 -20.99 -3.84
C ARG A 6 -6.27 -21.32 -3.67
N VAL A 7 -5.48 -21.05 -4.71
CA VAL A 7 -4.02 -21.24 -4.71
C VAL A 7 -3.41 -20.40 -3.59
N ILE A 8 -2.52 -20.98 -2.78
CA ILE A 8 -1.79 -20.27 -1.73
C ILE A 8 -1.02 -19.10 -2.39
N GLY A 9 -1.21 -17.88 -1.87
CA GLY A 9 -0.65 -16.66 -2.47
C GLY A 9 -1.60 -15.89 -3.40
N SER A 10 -2.72 -16.48 -3.84
CA SER A 10 -3.74 -15.76 -4.65
C SER A 10 -4.63 -14.80 -3.84
N LYS A 11 -4.42 -14.70 -2.53
CA LYS A 11 -5.21 -13.83 -1.66
C LYS A 11 -4.74 -12.39 -1.87
N ASN A 12 -5.65 -11.49 -2.26
CA ASN A 12 -5.35 -10.07 -2.25
C ASN A 12 -5.22 -9.60 -0.80
N TYR A 13 -3.98 -9.37 -0.36
CA TYR A 13 -3.66 -8.88 0.98
C TYR A 13 -3.82 -7.36 1.13
N SER A 14 -4.05 -6.65 0.03
CA SER A 14 -4.17 -5.19 -0.02
C SER A 14 -5.42 -4.78 -0.78
N ASN A 15 -6.06 -3.68 -0.33
CA ASN A 15 -7.22 -3.08 -0.98
C ASN A 15 -6.84 -2.04 -2.06
N TYR A 16 -5.55 -1.96 -2.41
CA TYR A 16 -4.98 -1.01 -3.36
C TYR A 16 -3.91 -1.69 -4.21
N THR A 17 -3.71 -1.21 -5.43
CA THR A 17 -2.65 -1.69 -6.33
C THR A 17 -1.32 -0.99 -6.04
N THR A 18 -0.22 -1.55 -6.53
CA THR A 18 1.10 -0.92 -6.46
C THR A 18 1.12 0.42 -7.20
N GLU A 19 0.49 0.48 -8.37
CA GLU A 19 0.36 1.69 -9.18
C GLU A 19 -0.36 2.82 -8.42
N GLN A 20 -1.48 2.50 -7.76
CA GLN A 20 -2.22 3.46 -6.93
C GLN A 20 -1.35 3.98 -5.78
N LEU A 21 -0.55 3.12 -5.16
CA LEU A 21 0.36 3.52 -4.09
C LEU A 21 1.47 4.45 -4.61
N GLU A 22 2.06 4.14 -5.77
CA GLU A 22 3.12 4.97 -6.36
C GLU A 22 2.60 6.36 -6.78
N GLU A 23 1.42 6.41 -7.38
CA GLU A 23 0.75 7.67 -7.70
C GLU A 23 0.47 8.50 -6.45
N ALA A 24 -0.05 7.86 -5.38
CA ALA A 24 -0.28 8.49 -4.09
C ALA A 24 1.00 9.13 -3.54
N LEU A 25 2.10 8.38 -3.53
CA LEU A 25 3.38 8.85 -3.03
C LEU A 25 3.93 10.00 -3.87
N ARG A 26 3.74 9.97 -5.20
CA ARG A 26 4.16 11.04 -6.11
C ARG A 26 3.39 12.34 -5.82
N LEU A 27 2.06 12.27 -5.73
CA LEU A 27 1.19 13.43 -5.47
C LEU A 27 1.43 14.05 -4.08
N ILE A 28 1.75 13.22 -3.09
CA ILE A 28 2.06 13.70 -1.73
C ILE A 28 3.45 14.35 -1.70
N ARG A 29 4.44 13.77 -2.39
CA ARG A 29 5.79 14.36 -2.49
C ARG A 29 5.81 15.67 -3.26
N SER A 30 4.97 15.82 -4.29
CA SER A 30 4.83 17.07 -5.05
C SER A 30 4.00 18.14 -4.32
N GLY A 31 3.42 17.83 -3.16
CA GLY A 31 2.62 18.77 -2.38
C GLY A 31 1.21 19.03 -2.95
N VAL A 32 0.81 18.31 -4.01
CA VAL A 32 -0.51 18.46 -4.65
C VAL A 32 -1.64 17.99 -3.72
N MET A 33 -1.39 16.98 -2.90
CA MET A 33 -2.35 16.48 -1.90
C MET A 33 -1.66 16.13 -0.58
N SER A 34 -2.36 16.38 0.53
CA SER A 34 -1.95 15.86 1.83
C SER A 34 -2.26 14.37 1.98
N GLN A 35 -1.50 13.68 2.84
CA GLN A 35 -1.76 12.27 3.19
C GLN A 35 -3.20 12.04 3.68
N ARG A 36 -3.77 13.02 4.40
CA ARG A 36 -5.15 12.96 4.92
C ARG A 36 -6.17 13.03 3.79
N GLN A 37 -6.02 13.99 2.86
CA GLN A 37 -6.91 14.13 1.70
C GLN A 37 -6.87 12.90 0.79
N TYR A 38 -5.69 12.33 0.57
CA TYR A 38 -5.56 11.12 -0.26
C TYR A 38 -6.21 9.91 0.42
N SER A 39 -6.01 9.75 1.74
CA SER A 39 -6.60 8.66 2.50
C SER A 39 -8.13 8.73 2.57
N THR A 40 -8.73 9.92 2.55
CA THR A 40 -10.19 10.06 2.49
C THR A 40 -10.78 9.73 1.12
N ARG A 41 -10.01 9.92 0.04
CA ARG A 41 -10.47 9.70 -1.35
C ARG A 41 -10.16 8.30 -1.87
N SER A 42 -9.18 7.63 -1.26
CA SER A 42 -8.71 6.30 -1.66
C SER A 42 -8.96 5.25 -0.57
N LYS A 43 -8.72 3.98 -0.89
CA LYS A 43 -8.74 2.88 0.09
C LYS A 43 -7.40 2.70 0.82
N ILE A 44 -6.46 3.63 0.66
CA ILE A 44 -5.13 3.56 1.29
C ILE A 44 -5.17 4.31 2.61
N LEU A 45 -4.89 3.60 3.70
CA LEU A 45 -4.84 4.20 5.03
C LEU A 45 -3.68 5.20 5.14
N ARG A 46 -3.90 6.32 5.85
CA ARG A 46 -2.85 7.32 6.14
C ARG A 46 -1.59 6.70 6.73
N ALA A 47 -1.73 5.74 7.65
CA ALA A 47 -0.60 5.05 8.28
C ALA A 47 0.28 4.33 7.23
N THR A 48 -0.34 3.69 6.24
CA THR A 48 0.37 3.04 5.13
C THR A 48 1.19 4.05 4.32
N LEU A 49 0.58 5.18 3.95
CA LEU A 49 1.27 6.25 3.21
C LEU A 49 2.43 6.81 4.04
N GLN A 50 2.22 7.06 5.33
CA GLN A 50 3.25 7.57 6.24
C GLN A 50 4.44 6.60 6.36
N ASN A 51 4.19 5.30 6.54
CA ASN A 51 5.24 4.29 6.65
C ASN A 51 6.04 4.14 5.35
N LYS A 52 5.37 4.24 4.20
CA LYS A 52 6.01 4.22 2.88
C LYS A 52 6.84 5.48 2.61
N LEU A 53 6.35 6.66 3.00
CA LEU A 53 7.09 7.91 2.89
C LEU A 53 8.32 7.96 3.78
N LYS A 54 8.23 7.44 5.02
CA LYS A 54 9.35 7.36 5.96
C LYS A 54 10.40 6.31 5.56
N GLY A 55 10.14 5.50 4.53
CA GLY A 55 11.05 4.42 4.11
C GLY A 55 11.17 3.25 5.08
N VAL A 56 10.29 3.17 6.10
CA VAL A 56 10.31 2.12 7.15
C VAL A 56 10.09 0.73 6.53
N HIS A 57 9.39 0.65 5.40
CA HIS A 57 9.11 -0.59 4.68
C HIS A 57 9.53 -0.52 3.21
N ASN A 58 10.81 -0.20 2.97
CA ASN A 58 11.45 -0.34 1.65
C ASN A 58 11.90 -1.77 1.35
N ARG A 59 11.98 -2.64 2.36
CA ARG A 59 12.36 -4.04 2.19
C ARG A 59 11.14 -4.92 1.87
N PRO A 60 11.32 -6.00 1.09
CA PRO A 60 10.28 -7.01 0.93
C PRO A 60 9.87 -7.59 2.28
N ALA A 61 8.61 -8.02 2.39
CA ALA A 61 8.08 -8.63 3.61
C ALA A 61 8.94 -9.85 3.99
N GLY A 62 9.39 -9.91 5.26
CA GLY A 62 10.32 -10.94 5.76
C GLY A 62 11.80 -10.55 5.74
N GLY A 63 12.17 -9.38 5.21
CA GLY A 63 13.54 -8.86 5.35
C GLY A 63 13.82 -8.37 6.77
N GLN A 64 15.03 -8.64 7.28
CA GLN A 64 15.46 -8.22 8.63
C GLN A 64 15.33 -6.69 8.80
N THR A 65 14.63 -6.27 9.84
CA THR A 65 14.64 -4.89 10.34
C THR A 65 16.00 -4.62 11.00
N VAL A 66 16.60 -3.47 10.69
CA VAL A 66 17.84 -3.01 11.34
C VAL A 66 17.54 -2.64 12.78
#